data_AF-R5RYG5-F1
#
_entry.id   AF-R5RYG5-F1
#
_cell.length_a   1.000
_cell.length_b   1.000
_cell.length_c   1.000
_cell.angle_alpha   90.00
_cell.angle_beta   90.00
_cell.angle_gamma   90.00
#
_symmetry.space_group_name_H-M   'P 1'
#
loop_
_entity.id
_entity.type
_entity.pdbx_description
1 polymer ?
#
loop_
_entity_poly.entity_id
_entity_poly.type
_entity_poly.pdbx_seq_one_letter_code
_entity_poly.pdbx_strand_id
1 'polypeptide(L)'
;MAWQRKTPFGYMIQNGEIICHPQESGAVRDIFARYLRGESYSQIAGGMERLGIRYHQHTPQWNKHMVKRVLENERYLGAGGYPRLVEDRDFLAVRLRCESRTTYAPCPPDLAPVREKAVCAVCGARMKRDTKRHGRPRWHCQNPECRHSLYMEDELLLKQVEERVRRLAQMPLRFKAPAAAIPATDAVRIENELNLCFNRAELNPDYMKTLIFAAAAERYRELPDPAPRQKEVGRGRQAQENPLDGRALWAFFGEAVSAVRMGRKCLELELADHVAIQTREEESA
;
A
#
# COMPACT_ATOMS: atom_id res chain seq x y z
N MET A 1 16.40 17.47 -23.49
CA MET A 1 17.47 17.56 -22.47
C MET A 1 17.03 18.55 -21.39
N ALA A 2 17.05 18.17 -20.12
CA ALA A 2 16.67 19.07 -19.02
C ALA A 2 17.86 19.95 -18.65
N TRP A 3 17.82 21.22 -19.03
CA TRP A 3 18.88 22.18 -18.70
C TRP A 3 18.88 22.49 -17.20
N GLN A 4 19.84 21.96 -16.46
CA GLN A 4 19.98 22.22 -15.03
C GLN A 4 20.90 23.41 -14.80
N ARG A 5 20.37 24.48 -14.17
CA ARG A 5 21.18 25.66 -13.82
C ARG A 5 22.12 25.31 -12.67
N LYS A 6 23.38 25.76 -12.74
CA LYS A 6 24.33 25.69 -11.62
C LYS A 6 24.05 26.78 -10.57
N THR A 7 23.64 27.96 -11.04
CA THR A 7 23.23 29.10 -10.19
C THR A 7 21.71 29.21 -10.19
N PRO A 8 21.06 29.27 -9.00
CA PRO A 8 19.62 29.49 -8.93
C PRO A 8 19.19 30.75 -9.68
N PHE A 9 17.97 30.74 -10.20
CA PHE A 9 17.36 31.91 -10.84
C PHE A 9 17.29 33.06 -9.82
N GLY A 10 17.50 34.30 -10.24
CA GLY A 10 17.55 35.46 -9.33
C GLY A 10 18.95 35.87 -8.88
N TYR A 11 19.95 35.02 -9.12
CA TYR A 11 21.33 35.25 -8.71
C TYR A 11 22.32 35.12 -9.87
N MET A 12 23.44 35.81 -9.75
CA MET A 12 24.60 35.68 -10.63
C MET A 12 25.89 35.70 -9.82
N ILE A 13 26.98 35.23 -10.41
CA ILE A 13 28.31 35.27 -9.80
C ILE A 13 29.08 36.41 -10.46
N GLN A 14 29.58 37.35 -9.66
CA GLN A 14 30.45 38.42 -10.11
C GLN A 14 31.65 38.48 -9.15
N ASN A 15 32.87 38.43 -9.71
CA ASN A 15 34.13 38.43 -8.94
C ASN A 15 34.21 37.34 -7.84
N GLY A 16 33.60 36.17 -8.08
CA GLY A 16 33.58 35.08 -7.10
C GLY A 16 32.51 35.20 -6.01
N GLU A 17 31.79 36.32 -5.96
CA GLU A 17 30.70 36.56 -5.01
C GLU A 17 29.33 36.31 -5.65
N ILE A 18 28.39 35.81 -4.86
CA ILE A 18 27.01 35.60 -5.28
C ILE A 18 26.24 36.90 -5.04
N ILE A 19 25.77 37.51 -6.12
CA ILE A 19 25.00 38.76 -6.08
C ILE A 19 23.61 38.58 -6.68
N CYS A 20 22.69 39.48 -6.36
CA CYS A 20 21.36 39.54 -6.97
C CYS A 20 21.47 39.92 -8.45
N HIS A 21 20.88 39.12 -9.33
CA HIS A 21 20.78 39.49 -10.74
C HIS A 21 19.75 40.62 -10.90
N PRO A 22 20.05 41.74 -11.59
CA PRO A 22 19.16 42.91 -11.65
C PRO A 22 17.73 42.59 -12.15
N GLN A 23 17.62 41.84 -13.25
CA GLN A 23 16.33 41.44 -13.81
C GLN A 23 15.69 40.22 -13.12
N GLU A 24 16.43 39.12 -12.96
CA GLU A 24 15.87 37.88 -12.40
C GLU A 24 15.45 38.04 -10.92
N SER A 25 16.14 38.86 -10.11
CA SER A 25 15.77 39.06 -8.70
C SER A 25 14.41 39.73 -8.53
N GLY A 26 14.10 40.72 -9.37
CA GLY A 26 12.76 41.33 -9.43
C GLY A 26 11.70 40.33 -9.87
N ALA A 27 12.03 39.45 -10.82
CA ALA A 27 11.14 38.38 -11.27
C ALA A 27 10.83 37.36 -10.15
N VAL A 28 11.82 37.00 -9.32
CA VAL A 28 11.59 36.14 -8.13
C VAL A 28 10.58 36.79 -7.20
N ARG A 29 10.75 38.07 -6.86
CA ARG A 29 9.81 38.79 -5.98
C ARG A 29 8.40 38.86 -6.57
N ASP A 30 8.29 39.13 -7.87
CA ASP A 30 7.00 39.17 -8.58
C ASP A 30 6.32 37.79 -8.62
N ILE A 31 7.08 36.69 -8.79
CA ILE A 31 6.55 35.33 -8.72
C ILE A 31 5.94 35.03 -7.36
N PHE A 32 6.64 35.36 -6.26
CA PHE A 32 6.11 35.19 -4.90
C PHE A 32 4.83 36.02 -4.71
N ALA A 33 4.86 37.30 -5.09
CA ALA A 33 3.70 38.19 -4.96
C ALA A 33 2.48 37.71 -5.76
N ARG A 34 2.65 37.32 -7.03
CA ARG A 34 1.57 36.77 -7.88
C ARG A 34 0.98 35.50 -7.31
N TYR A 35 1.82 34.60 -6.80
CA TYR A 35 1.35 33.37 -6.20
C TYR A 35 0.57 33.63 -4.91
N LEU A 36 1.02 34.57 -4.07
CA LEU A 36 0.29 35.03 -2.88
C LEU A 36 -1.03 35.75 -3.25
N ARG A 37 -1.13 36.41 -4.41
CA ARG A 37 -2.41 36.90 -4.97
C ARG A 37 -3.31 35.81 -5.54
N GLY A 38 -2.84 34.57 -5.62
CA GLY A 38 -3.64 33.40 -5.97
C GLY A 38 -3.53 32.92 -7.41
N GLU A 39 -2.67 33.54 -8.21
CA GLU A 39 -2.35 33.07 -9.56
C GLU A 39 -1.79 31.63 -9.51
N SER A 40 -2.20 30.80 -10.47
CA SER A 40 -1.68 29.45 -10.63
C SER A 40 -0.27 29.45 -11.23
N TYR A 41 0.49 28.36 -11.04
CA TYR A 41 1.82 28.22 -11.64
C TYR A 41 1.83 28.43 -13.16
N SER A 42 0.79 27.98 -13.86
CA SER A 42 0.67 28.15 -15.31
C SER A 42 0.41 29.62 -15.70
N GLN A 43 -0.41 30.35 -14.93
CA GLN A 43 -0.66 31.77 -15.16
C GLN A 43 0.61 32.60 -14.93
N ILE A 44 1.35 32.30 -13.86
CA ILE A 44 2.62 32.96 -13.55
C ILE A 44 3.65 32.68 -14.66
N ALA A 45 3.78 31.42 -15.09
CA ALA A 45 4.67 31.03 -16.18
C ALA A 45 4.35 31.82 -17.48
N GLY A 46 3.09 31.84 -17.89
CA GLY A 46 2.66 32.63 -19.06
C GLY A 46 2.83 34.15 -18.87
N GLY A 47 2.82 34.65 -17.64
CA GLY A 47 3.18 36.03 -17.32
C GLY A 47 4.66 36.32 -17.54
N MET A 48 5.54 35.45 -17.04
CA MET A 48 7.00 35.60 -17.20
C MET A 48 7.45 35.52 -18.66
N GLU A 49 6.83 34.63 -19.44
CA GLU A 49 7.08 34.50 -20.87
C GLU A 49 6.64 35.76 -21.65
N ARG A 50 5.45 36.30 -21.34
CA ARG A 50 4.97 37.56 -21.94
C ARG A 50 5.83 38.78 -21.59
N LEU A 51 6.40 38.80 -20.38
CA LEU A 51 7.34 39.85 -19.95
C LEU A 51 8.73 39.69 -20.57
N GLY A 52 8.99 38.62 -21.33
CA GLY A 52 10.28 38.36 -21.97
C GLY A 52 11.40 38.02 -20.99
N ILE A 53 11.07 37.70 -19.73
CA ILE A 53 12.04 37.32 -18.71
C ILE A 53 12.47 35.88 -19.00
N ARG A 54 13.76 35.62 -19.24
CA ARG A 54 14.22 34.28 -19.63
C ARG A 54 14.69 33.48 -18.42
N TYR A 55 14.07 32.31 -18.18
CA TYR A 55 14.55 31.37 -17.15
C TYR A 55 15.83 30.63 -17.60
N HIS A 56 15.93 30.32 -18.88
CA HIS A 56 17.15 29.79 -19.52
C HIS A 56 17.57 30.72 -20.64
N GLN A 57 18.87 30.97 -20.81
CA GLN A 57 19.35 31.89 -21.85
C GLN A 57 18.90 31.49 -23.26
N HIS A 58 18.80 30.18 -23.54
CA HIS A 58 18.48 29.64 -24.86
C HIS A 58 16.99 29.39 -25.11
N THR A 59 16.11 29.61 -24.13
CA THR A 59 14.68 29.29 -24.29
C THR A 59 13.81 30.35 -23.60
N PRO A 60 12.90 31.01 -24.35
CA PRO A 60 12.00 32.02 -23.78
C PRO A 60 10.83 31.41 -22.99
N GLN A 61 10.52 30.13 -23.23
CA GLN A 61 9.36 29.45 -22.68
C GLN A 61 9.46 29.23 -21.16
N TRP A 62 8.36 29.50 -20.47
CA TRP A 62 8.20 29.14 -19.07
C TRP A 62 7.23 27.98 -18.90
N ASN A 63 7.54 27.10 -17.94
CA ASN A 63 6.61 26.05 -17.54
C ASN A 63 6.27 26.13 -16.05
N LYS A 64 5.16 25.49 -15.65
CA LYS A 64 4.71 25.45 -14.26
C LYS A 64 5.74 24.90 -13.27
N HIS A 65 6.64 24.03 -13.73
CA HIS A 65 7.66 23.41 -12.90
C HIS A 65 8.81 24.38 -12.59
N MET A 66 9.12 25.33 -13.48
CA MET A 66 10.06 26.41 -13.23
C MET A 66 9.56 27.32 -12.10
N VAL A 67 8.29 27.74 -12.16
CA VAL A 67 7.64 28.53 -11.10
C VAL A 67 7.64 27.77 -9.78
N LYS A 68 7.29 26.47 -9.80
CA LYS A 68 7.33 25.61 -8.61
C LYS A 68 8.73 25.60 -7.97
N ARG A 69 9.80 25.40 -8.75
CA ARG A 69 11.18 25.41 -8.24
C ARG A 69 11.58 26.75 -7.63
N VAL A 70 11.10 27.86 -8.18
CA VAL A 70 11.36 29.19 -7.60
C VAL A 70 10.66 29.30 -6.24
N LEU A 71 9.39 28.90 -6.14
CA LEU A 71 8.64 29.02 -4.89
C LEU A 71 9.13 28.07 -3.77
N GLU A 72 9.77 26.95 -4.11
CA GLU A 72 10.29 25.96 -3.14
C GLU A 72 11.75 26.18 -2.72
N ASN A 73 12.47 27.11 -3.35
CA ASN A 73 13.91 27.26 -3.12
C ASN A 73 14.22 28.12 -1.89
N GLU A 74 14.64 27.47 -0.81
CA GLU A 74 14.98 28.10 0.47
C GLU A 74 16.16 29.08 0.40
N ARG A 75 16.99 29.04 -0.66
CA ARG A 75 18.10 29.98 -0.83
C ARG A 75 17.65 31.45 -0.90
N TYR A 76 16.40 31.70 -1.29
CA TYR A 76 15.84 33.06 -1.33
C TYR A 76 15.67 33.72 0.04
N LEU A 77 15.70 32.94 1.13
CA LEU A 77 15.71 33.43 2.51
C LEU A 77 17.11 33.90 2.99
N GLY A 78 18.13 33.71 2.14
CA GLY A 78 19.53 34.03 2.45
C GLY A 78 20.34 32.84 2.98
N ALA A 79 19.85 31.61 2.82
CA ALA A 79 20.58 30.42 3.24
C ALA A 79 21.84 30.17 2.39
N GLY A 80 22.94 29.75 3.02
CA GLY A 80 24.16 29.31 2.32
C GLY A 80 24.94 30.42 1.61
N GLY A 81 24.96 31.65 2.17
CA GLY A 81 25.72 32.78 1.63
C GLY A 81 25.05 33.50 0.45
N TYR A 82 23.80 33.18 0.15
CA TYR A 82 23.02 33.88 -0.87
C TYR A 82 22.46 35.19 -0.30
N PRO A 83 22.44 36.30 -1.07
CA PRO A 83 21.71 37.49 -0.68
C PRO A 83 20.20 37.21 -0.53
N ARG A 84 19.57 37.79 0.49
CA ARG A 84 18.13 37.63 0.72
C ARG A 84 17.32 38.29 -0.40
N LEU A 85 16.34 37.56 -0.95
CA LEU A 85 15.40 38.07 -1.96
C LEU A 85 13.95 38.12 -1.48
N VAL A 86 13.57 37.25 -0.54
CA VAL A 86 12.20 37.06 -0.05
C VAL A 86 12.21 37.04 1.48
N GLU A 87 11.19 37.62 2.10
CA GLU A 87 11.02 37.60 3.56
C GLU A 87 10.45 36.27 4.05
N ASP A 88 10.83 35.87 5.28
CA ASP A 88 10.38 34.63 5.91
C ASP A 88 8.84 34.50 5.93
N ARG A 89 8.15 35.61 6.21
CA ARG A 89 6.67 35.67 6.21
C ARG A 89 6.08 35.24 4.88
N ASP A 90 6.58 35.77 3.78
CA ASP A 90 6.04 35.52 2.44
C ASP A 90 6.36 34.09 1.99
N PHE A 91 7.57 33.62 2.30
CA PHE A 91 7.96 32.24 2.00
C PHE A 91 7.11 31.22 2.76
N LEU A 92 6.87 31.45 4.06
CA LEU A 92 6.00 30.60 4.86
C LEU A 92 4.56 30.61 4.34
N ALA A 93 4.03 31.78 3.98
CA ALA A 93 2.69 31.89 3.39
C ALA A 93 2.57 31.13 2.06
N VAL A 94 3.61 31.16 1.22
CA VAL A 94 3.69 30.35 0.00
C VAL A 94 3.69 28.86 0.33
N ARG A 95 4.49 28.40 1.30
CA ARG A 95 4.53 26.99 1.71
C ARG A 95 3.18 26.48 2.20
N LEU A 96 2.54 27.20 3.12
CA LEU A 96 1.19 26.86 3.62
C LEU A 96 0.16 26.78 2.48
N ARG A 97 0.28 27.67 1.48
CA ARG A 97 -0.59 27.64 0.29
C ARG A 97 -0.30 26.46 -0.63
N CYS A 98 0.96 26.07 -0.78
CA CYS A 98 1.35 24.88 -1.54
C CYS A 98 0.83 23.60 -0.88
N GLU A 99 0.93 23.49 0.44
CA GLU A 99 0.43 22.35 1.22
C GLU A 99 -1.09 22.23 1.10
N SER A 100 -1.82 23.34 1.31
CA SER A 100 -3.30 23.36 1.17
C SER A 100 -3.81 23.12 -0.26
N ARG A 101 -3.01 23.40 -1.29
CA ARG A 101 -3.34 23.10 -2.70
C ARG A 101 -2.87 21.72 -3.17
N THR A 102 -2.10 20.98 -2.36
CA THR A 102 -1.68 19.62 -2.71
C THR A 102 -2.87 18.68 -2.57
N THR A 103 -3.58 18.43 -3.67
CA THR A 103 -4.72 17.50 -3.76
C THR A 103 -4.30 16.02 -3.65
N TYR A 104 -3.01 15.75 -3.43
CA TYR A 104 -2.51 14.40 -3.23
C TYR A 104 -2.73 14.01 -1.77
N ALA A 105 -3.78 13.23 -1.52
CA ALA A 105 -3.93 12.49 -0.28
C ALA A 105 -3.04 11.23 -0.36
N PRO A 106 -1.88 11.17 0.33
CA PRO A 106 -1.10 9.95 0.42
C PRO A 106 -1.97 8.82 0.97
N CYS A 107 -1.72 7.58 0.52
CA CYS A 107 -2.45 6.43 1.05
C CYS A 107 -2.05 6.23 2.51
N PRO A 108 -3.00 6.19 3.46
CA PRO A 108 -2.69 5.84 4.84
C PRO A 108 -2.03 4.45 4.89
N PRO A 109 -0.99 4.25 5.71
CA PRO A 109 -0.33 2.94 5.83
C PRO A 109 -1.30 1.86 6.33
N ASP A 110 -2.22 2.21 7.22
CA ASP A 110 -3.25 1.32 7.78
C ASP A 110 -4.23 0.79 6.72
N LEU A 111 -4.30 1.44 5.56
CA LEU A 111 -5.14 1.02 4.44
C LEU A 111 -4.48 -0.06 3.57
N ALA A 112 -3.18 -0.32 3.75
CA ALA A 112 -2.46 -1.29 2.93
C ALA A 112 -3.06 -2.71 2.97
N PRO A 113 -3.41 -3.29 4.14
CA PRO A 113 -4.01 -4.63 4.20
C PRO A 113 -5.36 -4.72 3.48
N VAL A 114 -6.18 -3.67 3.60
CA VAL A 114 -7.49 -3.59 2.92
C VAL A 114 -7.29 -3.48 1.40
N ARG A 115 -6.34 -2.65 0.96
CA ARG A 115 -6.05 -2.43 -0.46
C ARG A 115 -5.55 -3.67 -1.17
N GLU A 116 -4.75 -4.50 -0.50
CA GLU A 116 -4.23 -5.75 -1.06
C GLU A 116 -5.33 -6.79 -1.29
N LYS A 117 -6.37 -6.78 -0.46
CA LYS A 117 -7.49 -7.73 -0.50
C LYS A 117 -8.76 -7.17 -1.15
N ALA A 118 -8.77 -5.91 -1.61
CA ALA A 118 -9.95 -5.24 -2.14
C ALA A 118 -10.40 -5.77 -3.51
N VAL A 119 -11.65 -6.24 -3.58
CA VAL A 119 -12.28 -6.80 -4.79
C VAL A 119 -13.66 -6.20 -5.03
N CYS A 120 -14.10 -6.21 -6.29
CA CYS A 120 -15.37 -5.67 -6.70
C CYS A 120 -16.50 -6.60 -6.28
N ALA A 121 -17.51 -6.08 -5.57
CA ALA A 121 -18.68 -6.87 -5.20
C ALA A 121 -19.50 -7.38 -6.40
N VAL A 122 -19.36 -6.75 -7.58
CA VAL A 122 -20.13 -7.11 -8.79
C VAL A 122 -19.47 -8.23 -9.60
N CYS A 123 -18.15 -8.15 -9.84
CA CYS A 123 -17.45 -9.08 -10.74
C CYS A 123 -16.27 -9.81 -10.09
N GLY A 124 -15.97 -9.58 -8.81
CA GLY A 124 -14.84 -10.20 -8.10
C GLY A 124 -13.45 -9.69 -8.51
N ALA A 125 -13.33 -8.88 -9.57
CA ALA A 125 -12.03 -8.36 -10.00
C ALA A 125 -11.46 -7.35 -8.99
N ARG A 126 -10.12 -7.24 -8.96
CA ARG A 126 -9.41 -6.32 -8.05
C ARG A 126 -9.88 -4.88 -8.17
N MET A 127 -9.91 -4.18 -7.04
CA MET A 127 -10.20 -2.76 -6.98
C MET A 127 -8.94 -1.94 -6.74
N LYS A 128 -8.91 -0.73 -7.32
CA LYS A 128 -7.81 0.21 -7.20
C LYS A 128 -8.29 1.53 -6.62
N ARG A 129 -7.57 2.01 -5.62
CA ARG A 129 -7.72 3.35 -5.06
C ARG A 129 -7.00 4.37 -5.94
N ASP A 130 -7.67 5.48 -6.25
CA ASP A 130 -7.14 6.63 -6.96
C ASP A 130 -7.56 7.93 -6.26
N THR A 131 -6.65 8.89 -6.11
CA THR A 131 -6.89 10.23 -5.53
C THR A 131 -6.73 11.36 -6.55
N LYS A 132 -6.42 11.03 -7.81
CA LYS A 132 -5.93 11.98 -8.83
C LYS A 132 -6.88 13.12 -9.22
N ARG A 133 -8.21 12.98 -9.06
CA ARG A 133 -9.16 13.94 -9.66
C ARG A 133 -9.72 15.01 -8.73
N HIS A 134 -9.86 14.77 -7.42
CA HIS A 134 -10.55 15.72 -6.52
C HIS A 134 -10.04 15.70 -5.07
N GLY A 135 -8.88 15.07 -4.80
CA GLY A 135 -8.38 14.88 -3.43
C GLY A 135 -9.18 13.88 -2.58
N ARG A 136 -10.38 13.47 -3.04
CA ARG A 136 -11.18 12.43 -2.42
C ARG A 136 -10.79 11.04 -2.93
N PRO A 137 -10.61 10.04 -2.04
CA PRO A 137 -10.35 8.68 -2.46
C PRO A 137 -11.49 8.11 -3.30
N ARG A 138 -11.15 7.55 -4.46
CA ARG A 138 -12.07 6.84 -5.35
C ARG A 138 -11.56 5.42 -5.54
N TRP A 139 -12.44 4.44 -5.34
CA TRP A 139 -12.18 3.04 -5.64
C TRP A 139 -12.84 2.68 -6.98
N HIS A 140 -12.06 2.08 -7.88
CA HIS A 140 -12.57 1.62 -9.17
C HIS A 140 -12.15 0.17 -9.43
N CYS A 141 -13.06 -0.59 -10.02
CA CYS A 141 -12.79 -1.94 -10.48
C CYS A 141 -11.81 -1.92 -11.66
N GLN A 142 -10.85 -2.85 -11.67
CA GLN A 142 -9.86 -2.99 -12.74
C GLN A 142 -10.40 -3.73 -13.97
N ASN A 143 -11.57 -4.39 -13.88
CA ASN A 143 -12.21 -5.05 -15.01
C ASN A 143 -12.82 -4.01 -15.98
N PRO A 144 -12.37 -3.95 -17.25
CA PRO A 144 -12.87 -3.00 -18.25
C PRO A 144 -14.38 -3.13 -18.52
N GLU A 145 -14.94 -4.33 -18.42
CA GLU A 145 -16.37 -4.58 -18.67
C GLU A 145 -17.25 -4.09 -17.52
N CYS A 146 -16.77 -4.22 -16.29
CA CYS A 146 -17.56 -3.92 -15.10
C CYS A 146 -17.70 -2.40 -14.84
N ARG A 147 -16.61 -1.64 -15.03
CA ARG A 147 -16.52 -0.17 -14.81
C ARG A 147 -17.07 0.32 -13.47
N HIS A 148 -17.25 -0.57 -12.49
CA HIS A 148 -17.80 -0.21 -11.19
C HIS A 148 -16.84 0.74 -10.46
N SER A 149 -17.38 1.81 -9.90
CA SER A 149 -16.61 2.72 -9.05
C SER A 149 -17.46 3.33 -7.96
N LEU A 150 -16.82 3.64 -6.86
CA LEU A 150 -17.43 4.20 -5.66
C LEU A 150 -16.48 5.22 -5.02
N TYR A 151 -17.09 6.20 -4.35
CA TYR A 151 -16.40 7.17 -3.52
C TYR A 151 -16.60 6.75 -2.07
N MET A 152 -15.50 6.60 -1.36
CA MET A 152 -15.51 6.21 0.05
C MET A 152 -14.26 6.79 0.70
N GLU A 153 -14.45 7.52 1.79
CA GLU A 153 -13.36 8.09 2.57
C GLU A 153 -12.61 6.97 3.28
N ASP A 154 -11.29 7.11 3.41
CA ASP A 154 -10.44 6.04 3.96
C ASP A 154 -10.76 5.77 5.43
N GLU A 155 -11.03 6.82 6.22
CA GLU A 155 -11.42 6.71 7.63
C GLU A 155 -12.71 5.90 7.80
N LEU A 156 -13.72 6.19 6.97
CA LEU A 156 -14.98 5.45 6.97
C LEU A 156 -14.79 4.00 6.54
N LEU A 157 -13.98 3.76 5.51
CA LEU A 157 -13.65 2.41 5.03
C LEU A 157 -12.97 1.60 6.12
N LEU A 158 -11.93 2.14 6.75
CA LEU A 158 -11.20 1.48 7.84
C LEU A 158 -12.12 1.15 9.01
N LYS A 159 -12.94 2.12 9.45
CA LYS A 159 -13.92 1.89 10.52
C LYS A 159 -14.91 0.78 10.18
N GLN A 160 -15.45 0.77 8.97
CA GLN A 160 -16.39 -0.26 8.51
C GLN A 160 -15.78 -1.65 8.39
N VAL A 161 -14.49 -1.74 8.01
CA VAL A 161 -13.74 -2.99 7.97
C VAL A 161 -13.47 -3.46 9.39
N GLU A 162 -12.96 -2.60 10.26
CA GLU A 162 -12.65 -2.91 11.65
C GLU A 162 -13.89 -3.44 12.40
N GLU A 163 -15.03 -2.76 12.28
CA GLU A 163 -16.30 -3.20 12.89
C GLU A 163 -16.71 -4.61 12.42
N ARG A 164 -16.48 -4.94 11.14
CA ARG A 164 -16.80 -6.27 10.61
C ARG A 164 -15.80 -7.33 11.05
N VAL A 165 -14.51 -7.00 11.13
CA VAL A 165 -13.49 -7.92 11.64
C VAL A 165 -13.76 -8.22 13.12
N ARG A 166 -14.15 -7.21 13.90
CA ARG A 166 -14.55 -7.38 15.31
C ARG A 166 -15.73 -8.32 15.45
N ARG A 167 -16.77 -8.17 14.61
CA ARG A 167 -17.91 -9.10 14.58
C ARG A 167 -17.47 -10.50 14.18
N LEU A 168 -16.63 -10.62 13.16
CA LEU A 168 -16.10 -11.91 12.69
C LEU A 168 -15.30 -12.63 13.78
N ALA A 169 -14.46 -11.90 14.52
CA ALA A 169 -13.70 -12.47 15.63
C ALA A 169 -14.62 -13.06 16.71
N GLN A 170 -15.82 -12.51 16.93
CA GLN A 170 -16.79 -13.02 17.91
C GLN A 170 -17.54 -14.27 17.43
N MET A 171 -17.37 -14.70 16.18
CA MET A 171 -18.03 -15.89 15.65
C MET A 171 -17.26 -17.17 16.02
N PRO A 172 -17.94 -18.33 16.13
CA PRO A 172 -17.28 -19.61 16.36
C PRO A 172 -16.60 -20.09 15.06
N LEU A 173 -15.36 -19.65 14.84
CA LEU A 173 -14.61 -19.98 13.63
C LEU A 173 -13.84 -21.29 13.79
N ARG A 174 -13.91 -22.13 12.77
CA ARG A 174 -13.14 -23.36 12.60
C ARG A 174 -12.12 -23.20 11.48
N PHE A 175 -10.88 -23.52 11.80
CA PHE A 175 -9.80 -23.59 10.82
C PHE A 175 -9.70 -25.03 10.31
N LYS A 176 -9.85 -25.22 9.00
CA LYS A 176 -9.79 -26.54 8.36
C LYS A 176 -8.36 -27.07 8.39
N ALA A 177 -8.25 -28.37 8.66
CA ALA A 177 -7.02 -29.12 8.43
C ALA A 177 -6.64 -29.03 6.93
N PRO A 178 -5.34 -29.09 6.59
CA PRO A 178 -4.95 -29.32 5.21
C PRO A 178 -5.61 -30.61 4.74
N ALA A 179 -6.05 -30.64 3.49
CA ALA A 179 -6.33 -31.92 2.86
C ALA A 179 -5.07 -32.80 2.99
N ALA A 180 -5.26 -34.07 3.38
CA ALA A 180 -4.17 -35.03 3.40
C ALA A 180 -3.49 -35.01 2.02
N ALA A 181 -2.17 -34.92 1.98
CA ALA A 181 -1.43 -35.01 0.73
C ALA A 181 -1.74 -36.36 0.07
N ILE A 182 -1.77 -36.38 -1.26
CA ILE A 182 -1.81 -37.66 -1.99
C ILE A 182 -0.49 -38.36 -1.68
N PRO A 183 -0.52 -39.62 -1.19
CA PRO A 183 0.71 -40.34 -0.83
C PRO A 183 1.67 -40.39 -2.02
N ALA A 184 2.94 -40.12 -1.78
CA ALA A 184 3.96 -40.27 -2.81
C ALA A 184 3.98 -41.71 -3.35
N THR A 185 4.30 -41.88 -4.64
CA THR A 185 4.38 -43.22 -5.25
C THR A 185 5.35 -44.13 -4.49
N ASP A 186 6.43 -43.57 -3.95
CA ASP A 186 7.36 -44.30 -3.08
C ASP A 186 6.76 -44.68 -1.73
N ALA A 187 5.91 -43.84 -1.13
CA ALA A 187 5.20 -44.19 0.12
C ALA A 187 4.30 -45.41 -0.11
N VAL A 188 3.54 -45.42 -1.21
CA VAL A 188 2.71 -46.56 -1.62
C VAL A 188 3.55 -47.81 -1.90
N ARG A 189 4.70 -47.65 -2.58
CA ARG A 189 5.62 -48.75 -2.88
C ARG A 189 6.19 -49.37 -1.60
N ILE A 190 6.68 -48.54 -0.67
CA ILE A 190 7.25 -48.96 0.61
C ILE A 190 6.19 -49.66 1.47
N GLU A 191 4.97 -49.12 1.53
CA GLU A 191 3.86 -49.76 2.26
C GLU A 191 3.50 -51.12 1.66
N ASN A 192 3.41 -51.24 0.34
CA ASN A 192 3.15 -52.51 -0.33
C ASN A 192 4.27 -53.54 -0.10
N GLU A 193 5.52 -53.10 -0.12
CA GLU A 193 6.67 -53.96 0.13
C GLU A 193 6.73 -54.42 1.59
N LEU A 194 6.42 -53.54 2.53
CA LEU A 194 6.26 -53.87 3.94
C LEU A 194 5.15 -54.93 4.15
N ASN A 195 4.00 -54.74 3.50
CA ASN A 195 2.90 -55.70 3.53
C ASN A 195 3.30 -57.06 2.94
N LEU A 196 4.10 -57.08 1.88
CA LEU A 196 4.63 -58.33 1.31
C LEU A 196 5.59 -59.03 2.28
N CYS A 197 6.46 -58.28 2.97
CA CYS A 197 7.37 -58.84 3.97
C CYS A 197 6.62 -59.45 5.17
N PHE A 198 5.57 -58.78 5.67
CA PHE A 198 4.75 -59.32 6.76
C PHE A 198 4.01 -60.61 6.38
N ASN A 199 3.68 -60.79 5.11
CA ASN A 199 2.94 -61.94 4.62
C ASN A 199 3.82 -63.13 4.21
N ARG A 200 5.15 -63.01 4.21
CA ARG A 200 6.09 -64.10 3.88
C ARG A 200 6.68 -64.73 5.15
N ALA A 201 6.95 -66.04 5.10
CA ALA A 201 7.50 -66.81 6.22
C ALA A 201 9.01 -66.59 6.46
N GLU A 202 9.74 -66.10 5.46
CA GLU A 202 11.17 -65.77 5.57
C GLU A 202 11.34 -64.28 5.90
N LEU A 203 11.55 -63.99 7.19
CA LEU A 203 11.69 -62.63 7.70
C LEU A 203 13.17 -62.25 7.76
N ASN A 204 13.59 -61.23 7.01
CA ASN A 204 14.86 -60.53 7.24
C ASN A 204 14.62 -59.33 8.18
N PRO A 205 15.03 -59.40 9.46
CA PRO A 205 14.72 -58.35 10.44
C PRO A 205 15.35 -56.99 10.10
N ASP A 206 16.57 -56.99 9.56
CA ASP A 206 17.30 -55.75 9.24
C ASP A 206 16.67 -55.04 8.03
N TYR A 207 16.20 -55.82 7.05
CA TYR A 207 15.48 -55.29 5.90
C TYR A 207 14.12 -54.71 6.31
N MET A 208 13.34 -55.44 7.12
CA MET A 208 12.04 -54.95 7.62
C MET A 208 12.19 -53.69 8.45
N LYS A 209 13.19 -53.63 9.33
CA LYS A 209 13.50 -52.43 10.12
C LYS A 209 13.76 -51.23 9.20
N THR A 210 14.50 -51.43 8.13
CA THR A 210 14.78 -50.39 7.12
C THR A 210 13.50 -49.91 6.43
N LEU A 211 12.62 -50.83 6.02
CA LEU A 211 11.32 -50.49 5.41
C LEU A 211 10.40 -49.75 6.39
N ILE A 212 10.36 -50.13 7.67
CA ILE A 212 9.57 -49.44 8.70
C ILE A 212 10.06 -48.00 8.88
N PHE A 213 11.38 -47.80 8.99
CA PHE A 213 11.94 -46.44 9.10
C PHE A 213 11.69 -45.61 7.83
N ALA A 214 11.77 -46.23 6.65
CA ALA A 214 11.46 -45.55 5.40
C ALA A 214 9.97 -45.16 5.30
N ALA A 215 9.06 -46.06 5.68
CA ALA A 215 7.62 -45.78 5.73
C ALA A 215 7.29 -44.66 6.73
N ALA A 216 7.91 -44.70 7.91
CA ALA A 216 7.79 -43.64 8.89
C ALA A 216 8.33 -42.31 8.34
N ALA A 217 9.50 -42.31 7.70
CA ALA A 217 10.10 -41.11 7.13
C ALA A 217 9.21 -40.48 6.05
N GLU A 218 8.61 -41.26 5.15
CA GLU A 218 7.64 -40.74 4.16
C GLU A 218 6.40 -40.15 4.86
N ARG A 219 5.84 -40.85 5.86
CA ARG A 219 4.71 -40.33 6.65
C ARG A 219 5.00 -39.01 7.34
N TYR A 220 6.16 -38.90 7.99
CA TYR A 220 6.56 -37.66 8.66
C TYR A 220 6.91 -36.55 7.68
N ARG A 221 7.39 -36.88 6.47
CA ARG A 221 7.66 -35.91 5.39
C ARG A 221 6.37 -35.30 4.86
N GLU A 222 5.30 -36.08 4.77
CA GLU A 222 3.99 -35.64 4.29
C GLU A 222 3.17 -34.90 5.35
N LEU A 223 3.58 -34.93 6.63
CA LEU A 223 2.91 -34.15 7.66
C LEU A 223 3.12 -32.65 7.43
N PRO A 224 2.04 -31.88 7.21
CA PRO A 224 2.15 -30.45 7.04
C PRO A 224 2.57 -29.80 8.36
N ASP A 225 3.46 -28.80 8.28
CA ASP A 225 3.88 -28.01 9.44
C ASP A 225 2.64 -27.43 10.16
N PRO A 226 2.39 -27.79 11.43
CA PRO A 226 1.27 -27.25 12.18
C PRO A 226 1.50 -25.81 12.66
N ALA A 227 2.74 -25.30 12.64
CA ALA A 227 3.09 -24.02 13.24
C ALA A 227 2.38 -22.80 12.61
N PRO A 228 2.20 -22.69 11.28
CA PRO A 228 1.40 -21.62 10.68
C PRO A 228 -0.04 -21.62 11.19
N ARG A 229 -0.69 -22.79 11.28
CA ARG A 229 -2.08 -22.90 11.73
C ARG A 229 -2.27 -22.65 13.22
N GLN A 230 -1.32 -23.09 14.05
CA GLN A 230 -1.35 -22.75 15.49
C GLN A 230 -1.24 -21.24 15.70
N LYS A 231 -0.46 -20.54 14.85
CA LYS A 231 -0.40 -19.07 14.88
C LYS A 231 -1.72 -18.43 14.45
N GLU A 232 -2.38 -18.94 13.41
CA GLU A 232 -3.68 -18.45 12.94
C GLU A 232 -4.77 -18.63 14.01
N VAL A 233 -4.89 -19.84 14.57
CA VAL A 233 -5.81 -20.16 15.66
C VAL A 233 -5.50 -19.31 16.91
N GLY A 234 -4.21 -19.14 17.24
CA GLY A 234 -3.76 -18.30 18.34
C GLY A 234 -4.14 -16.83 18.15
N ARG A 235 -3.99 -16.28 16.94
CA ARG A 235 -4.41 -14.90 16.62
C ARG A 235 -5.92 -14.72 16.69
N GLY A 236 -6.69 -15.73 16.27
CA GLY A 236 -8.15 -15.73 16.43
C GLY A 236 -8.56 -15.66 17.91
N ARG A 237 -7.96 -16.49 18.76
CA ARG A 237 -8.19 -16.43 20.22
C ARG A 237 -7.75 -15.11 20.83
N GLN A 238 -6.58 -14.60 20.43
CA GLN A 238 -6.09 -13.31 20.93
C GLN A 238 -7.02 -12.14 20.54
N ALA A 239 -7.58 -12.14 19.33
CA ALA A 239 -8.56 -11.15 18.90
C ALA A 239 -9.91 -11.28 19.64
N GLN A 240 -10.29 -12.50 20.06
CA GLN A 240 -11.46 -12.77 20.90
C GLN A 240 -11.28 -12.30 22.35
N GLU A 241 -10.12 -12.60 22.94
CA GLU A 241 -9.77 -12.25 24.32
C GLU A 241 -9.54 -10.75 24.48
N ASN A 242 -8.96 -10.09 23.47
CA ASN A 242 -8.70 -8.66 23.50
C ASN A 242 -9.22 -7.94 22.24
N PRO A 243 -10.55 -7.73 22.15
CA PRO A 243 -11.16 -7.12 20.98
C PRO A 243 -10.81 -5.63 20.81
N LEU A 244 -10.23 -4.98 21.83
CA LEU A 244 -9.82 -3.56 21.76
C LEU A 244 -8.38 -3.39 21.23
N ASP A 245 -7.60 -4.47 21.16
CA ASP A 245 -6.25 -4.41 20.57
C ASP A 245 -6.32 -4.41 19.05
N GLY A 246 -6.15 -3.22 18.46
CA GLY A 246 -6.14 -3.04 17.02
C GLY A 246 -5.07 -3.89 16.30
N ARG A 247 -3.92 -4.12 16.92
CA ARG A 247 -2.85 -4.92 16.29
C ARG A 247 -3.25 -6.39 16.18
N ALA A 248 -3.82 -6.96 17.23
CA ALA A 248 -4.33 -8.33 17.22
C ALA A 248 -5.46 -8.49 16.19
N LEU A 249 -6.37 -7.51 16.11
CA LEU A 249 -7.48 -7.51 15.19
C LEU A 249 -7.03 -7.48 13.71
N TRP A 250 -6.05 -6.63 13.38
CA TRP A 250 -5.48 -6.57 12.03
C TRP A 250 -4.64 -7.80 11.67
N ALA A 251 -3.95 -8.40 12.65
CA ALA A 251 -3.25 -9.67 12.44
C ALA A 251 -4.22 -10.81 12.15
N PHE A 252 -5.37 -10.84 12.83
CA PHE A 252 -6.46 -11.78 12.55
C PHE A 252 -7.09 -11.54 11.16
N PHE A 253 -7.34 -10.28 10.77
CA PHE A 253 -7.77 -9.93 9.41
C PHE A 253 -6.81 -10.43 8.33
N GLY A 254 -5.50 -10.39 8.62
CA GLY A 254 -4.45 -10.89 7.74
C GLY A 254 -4.61 -12.36 7.36
N GLU A 255 -5.08 -13.19 8.28
CA GLU A 255 -5.20 -14.64 8.09
C GLU A 255 -6.61 -15.07 7.71
N ALA A 256 -7.62 -14.55 8.40
CA ALA A 256 -8.99 -15.05 8.29
C ALA A 256 -9.76 -14.55 7.07
N VAL A 257 -9.37 -13.40 6.50
CA VAL A 257 -10.07 -12.75 5.39
C VAL A 257 -9.28 -12.93 4.10
N SER A 258 -9.87 -13.48 3.06
CA SER A 258 -9.26 -13.57 1.72
C SER A 258 -9.49 -12.31 0.90
N ALA A 259 -10.68 -11.72 1.00
CA ALA A 259 -11.07 -10.58 0.19
C ALA A 259 -11.99 -9.60 0.93
N VAL A 260 -11.89 -8.31 0.57
CA VAL A 260 -12.83 -7.26 0.98
C VAL A 260 -13.67 -6.88 -0.23
N ARG A 261 -14.91 -7.34 -0.26
CA ARG A 261 -15.86 -7.06 -1.34
C ARG A 261 -16.44 -5.67 -1.16
N MET A 262 -16.17 -4.79 -2.12
CA MET A 262 -16.64 -3.41 -2.08
C MET A 262 -17.64 -3.13 -3.20
N GLY A 263 -18.79 -2.56 -2.84
CA GLY A 263 -19.80 -2.04 -3.74
C GLY A 263 -20.44 -0.76 -3.20
N ARG A 264 -21.31 -0.12 -3.99
CA ARG A 264 -21.91 1.20 -3.64
C ARG A 264 -22.64 1.23 -2.29
N LYS A 265 -23.16 0.11 -1.81
CA LYS A 265 -23.87 -0.02 -0.52
C LYS A 265 -23.51 -1.30 0.25
N CYS A 266 -22.56 -2.08 -0.26
CA CYS A 266 -22.15 -3.33 0.36
C CYS A 266 -20.63 -3.27 0.61
N LEU A 267 -20.26 -3.63 1.84
CA LEU A 267 -18.90 -3.97 2.19
C LEU A 267 -18.99 -5.30 2.91
N GLU A 268 -18.29 -6.31 2.42
CA GLU A 268 -18.37 -7.67 2.96
C GLU A 268 -16.96 -8.26 3.03
N LEU A 269 -16.74 -9.08 4.06
CA LEU A 269 -15.49 -9.80 4.25
C LEU A 269 -15.70 -11.22 3.76
N GLU A 270 -14.86 -11.64 2.82
CA GLU A 270 -14.81 -13.01 2.35
C GLU A 270 -13.77 -13.77 3.20
N LEU A 271 -14.16 -14.94 3.69
CA LEU A 271 -13.28 -15.76 4.50
C LEU A 271 -12.24 -16.45 3.63
N ALA A 272 -11.07 -16.73 4.20
CA ALA A 272 -10.11 -17.62 3.56
C ALA A 272 -10.67 -19.04 3.48
N ASP A 273 -10.31 -19.81 2.44
CA ASP A 273 -10.87 -21.14 2.17
C ASP A 273 -10.73 -22.13 3.34
N HIS A 274 -9.68 -21.93 4.14
CA HIS A 274 -9.35 -22.71 5.32
C HIS A 274 -10.08 -22.24 6.58
N VAL A 275 -10.93 -21.21 6.51
CA VAL A 275 -11.73 -20.70 7.64
C VAL A 275 -13.21 -20.92 7.34
N ALA A 276 -13.93 -21.52 8.28
CA ALA A 276 -15.37 -21.73 8.22
C ALA A 276 -16.04 -21.28 9.52
N ILE A 277 -17.28 -20.82 9.45
CA ILE A 277 -18.10 -20.55 10.64
C ILE A 277 -18.75 -21.87 11.06
N GLN A 278 -18.61 -22.26 12.32
CA GLN A 278 -19.34 -23.40 12.88
C GLN A 278 -20.81 -23.04 13.01
N THR A 279 -21.68 -23.73 12.27
CA THR A 279 -23.12 -23.69 12.49
C THR A 279 -23.50 -24.69 13.57
N ARG A 280 -24.42 -24.31 14.46
CA ARG A 280 -24.87 -25.09 15.65
C ARG A 280 -25.38 -26.52 15.38
N GLU A 281 -25.49 -26.95 14.14
CA GLU A 281 -25.95 -28.29 13.77
C GLU A 281 -24.85 -29.37 13.85
N GLU A 282 -23.56 -29.00 14.00
CA GLU A 282 -22.44 -29.96 14.11
C GLU A 282 -22.07 -30.34 15.57
N GLU A 283 -22.73 -29.77 16.59
CA GLU A 283 -22.44 -30.10 18.01
C GLU A 283 -23.15 -31.37 18.53
N SER A 284 -23.97 -32.02 17.70
CA SER A 284 -24.82 -33.16 18.11
C SER A 284 -24.54 -34.48 17.36
N ALA A 285 -23.29 -34.73 16.97
CA ALA A 285 -22.85 -36.03 16.41
C ALA A 285 -21.65 -36.60 17.16
#